data_AF-A0A2V8MVF5-F1
#
_entry.id   AF-A0A2V8MVF5-F1
#
_cell.length_a   1.000
_cell.length_b   1.000
_cell.length_c   1.000
_cell.angle_alpha   90.00
_cell.angle_beta   90.00
_cell.angle_gamma   90.00
#
_symmetry.space_group_name_H-M   'P 1'
#
loop_
_entity.id
_entity.type
_entity.pdbx_description
1 polymer ?
#
loop_
_entity_poly.entity_id
_entity_poly.type
_entity_poly.pdbx_seq_one_letter_code
_entity_poly.pdbx_strand_id
1 'polypeptide(L)'
;MRVRFLVLLVAFAIAAPVFAHHSTSMYDMNHPVTVTGVVKRFEWTNPHAFVYLEVKDEKGNVVEWEVEMMSLNHLRGYGWTRSTVKPGDAISCTGGAAKSGAPSMISSYMKLGDGRMIKS
;
A
#
# COMPACT_ATOMS: atom_id res chain seq x y z
N MET A 1 47.56 -39.22 12.25
CA MET A 1 46.86 -37.99 12.71
C MET A 1 46.37 -37.23 11.48
N ARG A 2 45.04 -37.07 11.35
CA ARG A 2 44.32 -35.92 10.77
C ARG A 2 44.59 -35.52 9.31
N VAL A 3 43.85 -36.12 8.37
CA VAL A 3 43.48 -35.47 7.09
C VAL A 3 42.02 -35.77 6.79
N ARG A 4 41.09 -35.22 7.57
CA ARG A 4 39.63 -35.26 7.30
C ARG A 4 38.89 -34.08 7.94
N PHE A 5 39.35 -32.85 7.75
CA PHE A 5 38.67 -31.66 8.30
C PHE A 5 38.92 -30.40 7.46
N LEU A 6 38.93 -30.49 6.13
CA LEU A 6 39.29 -29.33 5.29
C LEU A 6 38.31 -28.99 4.16
N VAL A 7 37.12 -29.59 4.12
CA VAL A 7 36.15 -29.31 3.03
C VAL A 7 34.84 -28.67 3.50
N LEU A 8 34.63 -28.48 4.82
CA LEU A 8 33.30 -28.13 5.35
C LEU A 8 33.10 -26.67 5.78
N LEU A 9 34.03 -25.75 5.50
CA LEU A 9 34.01 -24.41 6.13
C LEU A 9 34.10 -23.21 5.17
N VAL A 10 33.88 -23.38 3.86
CA VAL A 10 33.87 -22.26 2.89
C VAL A 10 32.60 -22.27 2.04
N ALA A 11 31.45 -22.36 2.71
CA ALA A 11 30.16 -22.08 2.09
C ALA A 11 29.30 -21.25 3.04
N PHE A 12 29.89 -20.23 3.68
CA PHE A 12 29.10 -19.15 4.26
C PHE A 12 28.69 -18.26 3.10
N ALA A 13 27.59 -18.64 2.43
CA ALA A 13 26.95 -17.82 1.43
C ALA A 13 26.68 -16.44 2.05
N ILE A 14 27.33 -15.41 1.51
CA ILE A 14 27.06 -14.02 1.86
C ILE A 14 25.66 -13.72 1.31
N ALA A 15 24.63 -14.00 2.10
CA ALA A 15 23.28 -13.55 1.84
C ALA A 15 23.25 -12.05 2.13
N ALA A 16 23.63 -11.25 1.14
CA ALA A 16 23.43 -9.81 1.21
C ALA A 16 21.91 -9.55 1.27
N PRO A 17 21.42 -8.68 2.17
CA PRO A 17 20.02 -8.31 2.19
C PRO A 17 19.68 -7.67 0.84
N VAL A 18 18.81 -8.31 0.08
CA VAL A 18 18.27 -7.72 -1.14
C VAL A 18 17.21 -6.72 -0.70
N PHE A 19 17.50 -5.43 -0.84
CA PHE A 19 16.49 -4.39 -0.65
C PHE A 19 15.49 -4.49 -1.81
N ALA A 20 14.39 -5.22 -1.61
CA ALA A 20 13.24 -5.13 -2.50
C ALA A 20 12.60 -3.75 -2.31
N HIS A 21 12.98 -2.79 -3.14
CA HIS A 21 12.23 -1.54 -3.26
C HIS A 21 11.04 -1.82 -4.18
N HIS A 22 9.82 -1.86 -3.63
CA HIS A 22 8.61 -1.97 -4.44
C HIS A 22 8.58 -0.80 -5.44
N SER A 23 8.47 -1.11 -6.72
CA SER A 23 8.43 -0.10 -7.77
C SER A 23 7.02 0.47 -7.88
N THR A 24 6.90 1.80 -7.86
CA THR A 24 5.63 2.48 -8.17
C THR A 24 5.39 2.61 -9.68
N SER A 25 6.22 1.99 -10.51
CA SER A 25 6.19 2.11 -11.97
C SER A 25 4.87 1.67 -12.61
N MET A 26 4.11 0.81 -11.93
CA MET A 26 2.81 0.33 -12.38
C MET A 26 1.71 1.39 -12.27
N TYR A 27 1.95 2.46 -11.51
CA TYR A 27 1.01 3.55 -11.29
C TYR A 27 1.38 4.78 -12.12
N ASP A 28 0.35 5.52 -12.57
CA ASP A 28 0.54 6.82 -13.21
C ASP A 28 0.62 7.93 -12.15
N MET A 29 1.86 8.21 -11.72
CA MET A 29 2.14 9.25 -10.72
C MET A 29 2.05 10.67 -11.29
N ASN A 30 2.05 10.83 -12.62
CA ASN A 30 2.04 12.15 -13.25
C ASN A 30 0.61 12.71 -13.39
N HIS A 31 -0.39 11.83 -13.41
CA HIS A 31 -1.80 12.19 -13.52
C HIS A 31 -2.59 11.62 -12.33
N PRO A 32 -2.42 12.19 -11.12
CA PRO A 32 -3.13 11.69 -9.96
C PRO A 32 -4.65 11.87 -10.13
N VAL A 33 -5.39 10.82 -9.78
CA VAL A 33 -6.86 10.81 -9.79
C VAL A 33 -7.37 10.78 -8.36
N THR A 34 -8.63 11.16 -8.17
CA THR A 34 -9.33 11.02 -6.89
C THR A 34 -10.45 10.00 -7.00
N VAL A 35 -10.43 9.01 -6.12
CA VAL A 35 -11.45 7.96 -6.01
C VAL A 35 -12.18 8.14 -4.69
N THR A 36 -13.50 8.17 -4.72
CA THR A 36 -14.35 8.27 -3.52
C THR A 36 -15.16 7.01 -3.36
N GLY A 37 -15.15 6.44 -2.15
CA GLY A 37 -15.85 5.20 -1.88
C GLY A 37 -16.08 4.99 -0.39
N VAL A 38 -16.73 3.88 -0.07
CA VAL A 38 -16.96 3.43 1.30
C VAL A 38 -15.88 2.42 1.65
N VAL A 39 -15.21 2.57 2.79
CA VAL A 39 -14.23 1.62 3.28
C VAL A 39 -14.90 0.28 3.49
N LYS A 40 -14.41 -0.75 2.79
CA LYS A 40 -14.79 -2.15 3.00
C LYS A 40 -13.92 -2.79 4.06
N ARG A 41 -12.60 -2.59 3.98
CA ARG A 41 -11.63 -3.04 4.97
C ARG A 41 -10.36 -2.19 4.94
N PHE A 42 -9.64 -2.22 6.05
CA PHE A 42 -8.35 -1.58 6.22
C PHE A 42 -7.34 -2.59 6.76
N GLU A 43 -6.28 -2.81 6.01
CA GLU A 43 -5.20 -3.73 6.36
C GLU A 43 -3.98 -2.95 6.84
N TRP A 44 -3.75 -2.97 8.14
CA TRP A 44 -2.60 -2.37 8.77
C TRP A 44 -1.45 -3.37 8.90
N THR A 45 -0.91 -3.77 7.76
CA THR A 45 0.11 -4.84 7.64
C THR A 45 1.48 -4.23 7.33
N ASN A 46 2.56 -4.89 7.77
CA ASN A 46 3.94 -4.50 7.48
C ASN A 46 4.41 -5.27 6.23
N PRO A 47 4.98 -4.65 5.17
CA PRO A 47 5.49 -3.28 5.09
C PRO A 47 4.46 -2.18 4.81
N HIS A 48 3.50 -2.42 3.93
CA HIS A 48 2.54 -1.43 3.44
C HIS A 48 1.12 -1.69 3.95
N ALA A 49 0.41 -0.61 4.27
CA ALA A 49 -1.01 -0.70 4.56
C ALA A 49 -1.85 -0.57 3.29
N PHE A 50 -3.07 -1.11 3.33
CA PHE A 50 -4.01 -1.08 2.21
C PHE A 50 -5.40 -0.72 2.70
N VAL A 51 -6.08 0.18 1.98
CA VAL A 51 -7.50 0.45 2.17
C VAL A 51 -8.25 -0.09 0.97
N TYR A 52 -9.33 -0.83 1.22
CA TYR A 52 -10.18 -1.35 0.17
C TYR A 52 -11.49 -0.59 0.18
N LEU A 53 -11.86 -0.01 -0.96
CA LEU A 53 -13.03 0.83 -1.10
C LEU A 53 -14.07 0.16 -1.99
N GLU A 54 -15.34 0.24 -1.59
CA GLU A 54 -16.47 0.05 -2.49
C GLU A 54 -16.77 1.37 -3.19
N VAL A 55 -16.53 1.40 -4.50
CA VAL A 55 -16.68 2.58 -5.36
C VAL A 55 -17.80 2.32 -6.36
N LYS A 56 -18.71 3.28 -6.54
CA LYS A 56 -19.71 3.20 -7.59
C LYS A 56 -19.13 3.70 -8.90
N ASP A 57 -19.16 2.87 -9.94
CA ASP A 57 -18.79 3.29 -11.29
C ASP A 57 -19.90 4.16 -11.92
N GLU A 58 -19.62 4.69 -13.12
CA GLU A 58 -20.57 5.53 -13.87
C GLU A 58 -21.88 4.80 -14.24
N LYS A 59 -21.87 3.47 -14.23
CA LYS A 59 -23.02 2.61 -14.51
C LYS A 59 -23.80 2.24 -13.24
N GLY A 60 -23.33 2.68 -12.07
CA GLY A 60 -23.91 2.38 -10.77
C GLY A 60 -23.49 1.04 -10.18
N ASN A 61 -22.58 0.29 -10.82
CA ASN A 61 -22.04 -0.94 -10.25
C ASN A 61 -21.06 -0.63 -9.13
N VAL A 62 -21.04 -1.48 -8.11
CA VAL A 62 -20.05 -1.41 -7.04
C VAL A 62 -18.81 -2.19 -7.46
N VAL A 63 -17.67 -1.51 -7.49
CA VAL A 63 -16.35 -2.08 -7.80
C VAL A 63 -15.46 -1.91 -6.57
N GLU A 64 -14.75 -2.98 -6.19
CA GLU A 64 -13.74 -2.90 -5.14
C GLU A 64 -12.47 -2.26 -5.70
N TRP A 65 -12.02 -1.19 -5.05
CA TRP A 65 -10.74 -0.54 -5.31
C TRP A 65 -9.73 -0.92 -4.24
N GLU A 66 -8.54 -1.34 -4.68
CA GLU A 66 -7.38 -1.52 -3.80
C GLU A 66 -6.55 -0.22 -3.75
N VAL A 67 -6.39 0.34 -2.55
CA VAL A 67 -5.61 1.56 -2.33
C VAL A 67 -4.38 1.22 -1.51
N GLU A 68 -3.24 1.10 -2.18
CA GLU A 68 -1.93 0.94 -1.55
C GLU A 68 -1.50 2.24 -0.88
N MET A 69 -0.94 2.14 0.32
CA MET A 69 -0.43 3.27 1.10
C MET A 69 1.08 3.14 1.32
N MET A 70 1.73 4.17 1.87
CA MET A 70 3.13 4.08 2.27
C MET A 70 3.37 3.03 3.37
N SER A 71 4.65 2.82 3.67
CA SER A 71 5.03 1.91 4.75
C SER A 71 4.47 2.34 6.10
N LEU A 72 4.21 1.38 6.99
CA LEU A 72 3.71 1.67 8.34
C LEU A 72 4.57 2.69 9.11
N ASN A 73 5.88 2.75 8.84
CA ASN A 73 6.78 3.72 9.45
C ASN A 73 6.47 5.16 9.00
N HIS A 74 6.25 5.38 7.70
CA HIS A 74 5.83 6.69 7.20
C HIS A 74 4.42 7.04 7.70
N LEU A 75 3.49 6.09 7.61
CA LEU A 75 2.09 6.31 8.01
C LEU A 75 1.97 6.72 9.48
N ARG A 76 2.70 6.06 10.39
CA ARG A 76 2.77 6.48 11.80
C ARG A 76 3.26 7.92 11.95
N GLY A 77 4.28 8.31 11.19
CA GLY A 77 4.78 9.69 11.15
C GLY A 77 3.76 10.71 10.66
N TYR A 78 2.82 10.29 9.79
CA TYR A 78 1.70 11.12 9.33
C TYR A 78 0.47 11.07 10.25
N GLY A 79 0.54 10.36 11.37
CA GLY A 79 -0.55 10.25 12.35
C GLY A 79 -1.58 9.16 12.05
N TRP A 80 -1.28 8.23 11.15
CA TRP A 80 -2.12 7.06 10.94
C TRP A 80 -1.98 6.05 12.09
N THR A 81 -3.09 5.38 12.37
CA THR A 81 -3.22 4.28 13.31
C THR A 81 -4.07 3.19 12.67
N ARG A 82 -4.11 2.02 13.30
CA ARG A 82 -4.96 0.87 12.89
C ARG A 82 -6.46 1.20 12.84
N SER A 83 -6.87 2.28 13.49
CA SER A 83 -8.27 2.69 13.65
C SER A 83 -8.57 4.03 12.98
N THR A 84 -7.65 4.60 12.20
CA THR A 84 -7.87 5.89 11.52
C THR A 84 -9.02 5.84 10.53
N VAL A 85 -9.21 4.69 9.88
CA VAL A 85 -10.37 4.37 9.05
C VAL A 85 -10.93 3.01 9.45
N LYS A 86 -12.24 2.84 9.31
CA LYS A 86 -12.95 1.58 9.60
C LYS A 86 -13.96 1.28 8.50
N PRO A 87 -14.42 0.01 8.38
CA PRO A 87 -15.50 -0.33 7.47
C PRO A 87 -16.71 0.60 7.65
N GLY A 88 -17.28 1.06 6.54
CA GLY A 88 -18.40 2.01 6.50
C GLY A 88 -18.02 3.49 6.42
N ASP A 89 -16.75 3.86 6.66
CA ASP A 89 -16.33 5.25 6.49
C ASP A 89 -16.35 5.66 5.01
N ALA A 90 -16.94 6.81 4.69
CA ALA A 90 -16.82 7.40 3.36
C ALA A 90 -15.55 8.24 3.29
N ILE A 91 -14.63 7.91 2.39
CA ILE A 91 -13.36 8.63 2.21
C ILE A 91 -13.09 8.89 0.73
N SER A 92 -12.21 9.86 0.46
CA SER A 92 -11.65 10.10 -0.86
C SER A 92 -10.14 9.87 -0.83
N CYS A 93 -9.62 9.11 -1.78
CA CYS A 93 -8.20 8.81 -1.93
C CYS A 93 -7.68 9.47 -3.21
N THR A 94 -6.58 10.21 -3.11
CA THR A 94 -5.93 10.83 -4.27
C THR A 94 -4.53 10.28 -4.44
N GLY A 95 -4.15 9.95 -5.69
CA GLY A 95 -2.87 9.33 -6.01
C GLY A 95 -2.84 8.74 -7.41
N GLY A 96 -1.81 7.93 -7.70
CA GLY A 96 -1.60 7.36 -9.03
C GLY A 96 -2.41 6.09 -9.25
N ALA A 97 -3.30 6.08 -10.25
CA ALA A 97 -4.04 4.88 -10.63
C ALA A 97 -3.15 3.89 -11.39
N ALA A 98 -3.51 2.60 -11.35
CA ALA A 98 -2.80 1.57 -12.09
C ALA A 98 -2.91 1.81 -13.60
N LYS A 99 -1.77 1.80 -14.28
CA LYS A 99 -1.67 1.96 -15.74
C LYS A 99 -2.36 0.84 -16.51
N SER A 100 -2.57 -0.32 -15.88
CA SER A 100 -3.30 -1.46 -16.46
C SER A 100 -4.81 -1.23 -16.56
N GLY A 101 -5.36 -0.19 -15.90
CA GLY A 101 -6.80 0.02 -15.78
C GLY A 101 -7.47 -0.83 -14.69
N ALA A 102 -6.71 -1.61 -13.92
CA ALA A 102 -7.23 -2.29 -12.73
C ALA A 102 -7.74 -1.25 -11.72
N PRO A 103 -8.81 -1.55 -10.93
CA PRO A 103 -9.31 -0.66 -9.89
C PRO A 103 -8.35 -0.66 -8.69
N SER A 104 -7.19 -0.05 -8.88
CA SER A 104 -6.12 0.01 -7.89
C SER A 104 -5.31 1.28 -8.05
N MET A 105 -4.75 1.76 -6.95
CA MET A 105 -3.91 2.95 -6.93
C MET A 105 -2.89 2.91 -5.78
N ILE A 106 -1.83 3.69 -5.93
CA ILE A 106 -1.01 4.13 -4.80
C ILE A 106 -1.47 5.52 -4.34
N SER A 107 -1.83 5.65 -3.05
CA SER A 107 -2.32 6.90 -2.48
C SER A 107 -1.19 7.85 -2.10
N SER A 108 -1.41 9.14 -2.34
CA SER A 108 -0.58 10.25 -1.84
C SER A 108 -1.19 10.91 -0.61
N TYR A 109 -2.51 11.03 -0.57
CA TYR A 109 -3.26 11.53 0.58
C TYR A 109 -4.71 11.06 0.53
N MET A 110 -5.39 11.17 1.66
CA MET A 110 -6.80 10.85 1.81
C MET A 110 -7.55 11.98 2.51
N LYS A 111 -8.78 12.22 2.07
CA LYS A 111 -9.78 12.99 2.82
C LYS A 111 -10.65 12.00 3.60
N LEU A 112 -10.59 12.08 4.92
CA LEU A 112 -11.36 11.22 5.82
C LEU A 112 -12.81 11.69 5.93
N GLY A 113 -13.69 10.84 6.48
CA GLY A 113 -15.11 11.17 6.67
C GLY A 113 -15.37 12.35 7.62
N ASP A 114 -14.41 12.66 8.51
CA ASP A 114 -14.42 13.85 9.37
C ASP A 114 -13.96 15.14 8.65
N GLY A 115 -13.58 15.03 7.37
CA GLY A 115 -13.08 16.13 6.54
C GLY A 115 -11.58 16.39 6.66
N ARG A 116 -10.83 15.72 7.56
CA ARG A 116 -9.38 15.90 7.65
C ARG A 116 -8.68 15.36 6.40
N MET A 117 -7.67 16.08 5.98
CA MET A 117 -6.69 15.62 4.99
C MET A 117 -5.53 14.97 5.72
N ILE A 118 -5.15 13.76 5.31
CA ILE A 118 -4.01 13.04 5.89
C ILE A 118 -3.15 12.46 4.76
N LYS A 119 -1.83 12.61 4.89
CA LYS A 119 -0.88 12.10 3.90
C LYS A 119 -0.83 10.57 3.97
N SER A 120 -0.75 9.92 2.81
CA SER A 120 -0.63 8.47 2.68
C SER A 120 0.78 8.06 2.26
#